data_AF-A0A2S9XWX9-F1
#
_entry.id   AF-A0A2S9XWX9-F1
#
_cell.length_a   1.000
_cell.length_b   1.000
_cell.length_c   1.000
_cell.angle_alpha   90.00
_cell.angle_beta   90.00
_cell.angle_gamma   90.00
#
_symmetry.space_group_name_H-M   'P 1'
#
loop_
_entity.id
_entity.type
_entity.pdbx_description
1 polymer ?
#
loop_
_entity_poly.entity_id
_entity_poly.type
_entity_poly.pdbx_seq_one_letter_code
_entity_poly.pdbx_strand_id
1 'polypeptide(L)'
;MNAATTVAASTYELPLFAAAPPSYGPTPRGSFVSGLVDNLAWTFNLDTREQALAEQLMFGRPLGALTRHFDVDAPTAARMCRELFVMTGADGREKLFELALRLSAIRAV
;
A
#
# COMPACT_ATOMS: atom_id res chain seq x y z
N MET A 1 -34.70 1.10 52.37
CA MET A 1 -33.34 0.92 51.80
C MET A 1 -33.34 1.58 50.45
N ASN A 2 -32.41 2.51 50.26
CA ASN A 2 -32.42 3.56 49.24
C ASN A 2 -32.21 3.04 47.82
N ALA A 3 -32.87 3.72 46.88
CA ALA A 3 -32.69 3.60 45.44
C ALA A 3 -31.22 3.85 45.04
N ALA A 4 -30.66 2.94 44.25
CA ALA A 4 -29.42 3.15 43.53
C ALA A 4 -29.73 3.29 42.03
N THR A 5 -30.01 4.51 41.61
CA THR A 5 -29.94 4.93 40.22
C THR A 5 -28.55 5.48 39.96
N THR A 6 -27.75 4.80 39.14
CA THR A 6 -26.60 5.41 38.42
C THR A 6 -26.44 4.79 37.04
N VAL A 7 -27.11 5.42 36.08
CA VAL A 7 -26.69 5.79 34.71
C VAL A 7 -25.63 4.94 33.97
N ALA A 8 -26.14 4.25 32.94
CA ALA A 8 -25.63 3.93 31.60
C ALA A 8 -24.13 4.09 31.27
N ALA A 9 -23.51 2.97 30.87
CA ALA A 9 -22.43 2.94 29.89
C ALA A 9 -22.96 2.30 28.59
N SER A 10 -23.60 3.10 27.75
CA SER A 10 -23.86 2.75 26.35
C SER A 10 -22.57 2.91 25.56
N THR A 11 -21.85 1.82 25.32
CA THR A 11 -20.81 1.79 24.28
C THR A 11 -20.97 0.52 23.48
N TYR A 12 -21.79 0.62 22.43
CA TYR A 12 -21.71 -0.16 21.19
C TYR A 12 -21.26 -1.63 21.33
N GLU A 13 -22.20 -2.50 21.69
CA GLU A 13 -22.17 -3.91 21.30
C GLU A 13 -22.42 -3.98 19.78
N LEU A 14 -21.36 -3.76 18.98
CA LEU A 14 -21.38 -4.18 17.58
C LEU A 14 -21.01 -5.66 17.55
N PRO A 15 -21.83 -6.54 16.93
CA PRO A 15 -21.44 -7.92 16.73
C PRO A 15 -20.13 -7.91 15.94
N LEU A 16 -19.13 -8.64 16.47
CA LEU A 16 -17.88 -8.99 15.81
C LEU A 16 -18.23 -9.76 14.52
N PHE A 17 -18.66 -9.06 13.48
CA PHE A 17 -18.58 -9.55 12.12
C PHE A 17 -17.09 -9.84 11.91
N ALA A 18 -16.76 -11.12 11.82
CA ALA A 18 -15.47 -11.57 11.33
C ALA A 18 -15.18 -10.75 10.07
N ALA A 19 -14.28 -9.78 10.18
CA ALA A 19 -13.89 -8.95 9.07
C ALA A 19 -13.33 -9.91 8.02
N ALA A 20 -14.11 -10.19 6.98
CA ALA A 20 -13.63 -10.92 5.82
C ALA A 20 -12.29 -10.28 5.45
N PRO A 21 -11.22 -11.07 5.23
CA PRO A 21 -9.93 -10.50 4.91
C PRO A 21 -10.16 -9.52 3.75
N PRO A 22 -9.66 -8.28 3.83
CA PRO A 22 -9.89 -7.30 2.79
C PRO A 22 -9.54 -7.95 1.45
N SER A 23 -10.55 -8.11 0.59
CA SER A 23 -10.33 -8.63 -0.74
C SER A 23 -9.60 -7.53 -1.49
N TYR A 24 -8.28 -7.67 -1.55
CA TYR A 24 -7.42 -6.75 -2.25
C TYR A 24 -7.59 -7.00 -3.75
N GLY A 25 -8.63 -6.37 -4.32
CA GLY A 25 -8.88 -6.40 -5.76
C GLY A 25 -7.73 -5.82 -6.58
N PRO A 26 -7.74 -6.02 -7.90
CA PRO A 26 -6.72 -5.48 -8.79
C PRO A 26 -6.66 -3.96 -8.67
N THR A 27 -5.46 -3.42 -8.84
CA THR A 27 -5.24 -1.98 -8.92
C THR A 27 -6.09 -1.39 -10.04
N PRO A 28 -6.90 -0.34 -9.81
CA PRO A 28 -7.66 0.30 -10.88
C PRO A 28 -6.71 0.87 -11.93
N ARG A 29 -6.84 0.42 -13.19
CA ARG A 29 -6.08 0.94 -14.33
C ARG A 29 -6.40 2.41 -14.56
N GLY A 30 -5.38 3.22 -14.83
CA GLY A 30 -5.53 4.67 -15.04
C GLY A 30 -5.75 5.46 -13.75
N SER A 31 -5.45 4.87 -12.60
CA SER A 31 -5.46 5.59 -11.32
C SER A 31 -4.35 6.63 -11.27
N PHE A 32 -4.51 7.62 -10.38
CA PHE A 32 -3.45 8.58 -10.05
C PHE A 32 -2.11 7.89 -9.76
N VAL A 33 -2.15 6.75 -9.05
CA VAL A 33 -0.97 5.94 -8.71
C VAL A 33 -0.30 5.35 -9.95
N SER A 34 -1.05 4.92 -10.97
CA SER A 34 -0.45 4.43 -12.21
C SER A 34 0.39 5.52 -12.88
N GLY A 35 -0.10 6.77 -12.92
CA GLY A 35 0.70 7.90 -13.42
C GLY A 35 1.95 8.20 -12.56
N LEU A 36 1.87 7.99 -11.24
CA LEU A 36 3.05 8.10 -10.36
C LEU A 36 4.08 6.99 -10.65
N VAL A 37 3.62 5.76 -10.86
CA VAL A 37 4.50 4.63 -11.18
C VAL A 37 5.10 4.77 -12.56
N ASP A 38 4.39 5.29 -13.55
CA ASP A 38 4.94 5.57 -14.89
C ASP A 38 6.14 6.55 -14.80
N ASN A 39 6.03 7.56 -13.94
CA ASN A 39 7.13 8.50 -13.70
C ASN A 39 8.34 7.82 -13.03
N LEU A 40 8.11 6.90 -12.08
CA LEU A 40 9.19 6.09 -11.51
C LEU A 40 9.81 5.15 -12.55
N ALA A 41 8.98 4.49 -13.34
CA ALA A 41 9.39 3.54 -14.37
C ALA A 41 10.30 4.21 -15.40
N TRP A 42 9.92 5.40 -15.86
CA TRP A 42 10.76 6.14 -16.79
C TRP A 42 12.06 6.64 -16.16
N THR A 43 12.02 7.11 -14.90
CA THR A 43 13.21 7.69 -14.25
C THR A 43 14.23 6.62 -13.83
N PHE A 44 13.75 5.47 -13.34
CA PHE A 44 14.60 4.40 -12.78
C PHE A 44 14.68 3.16 -13.68
N ASN A 45 14.05 3.21 -14.86
CA ASN A 45 13.98 2.10 -15.82
C ASN A 45 13.37 0.83 -15.21
N LEU A 46 12.26 0.98 -14.48
CA LEU A 46 11.61 -0.15 -13.80
C LEU A 46 11.00 -1.13 -14.81
N ASP A 47 11.22 -2.42 -14.59
CA ASP A 47 10.58 -3.47 -15.37
C ASP A 47 9.08 -3.63 -15.02
N THR A 48 8.35 -4.45 -15.77
CA THR A 48 6.91 -4.65 -15.56
C THR A 48 6.57 -5.21 -14.18
N ARG A 49 7.45 -6.02 -13.59
CA ARG A 49 7.25 -6.63 -12.27
C ARG A 49 7.51 -5.61 -11.17
N GLU A 50 8.52 -4.77 -11.32
CA GLU A 50 8.86 -3.67 -10.42
C GLU A 50 7.80 -2.58 -10.43
N GLN A 51 7.24 -2.26 -11.60
CA GLN A 51 6.09 -1.36 -11.73
C GLN A 51 4.88 -1.90 -10.95
N ALA A 52 4.53 -3.17 -11.15
CA ALA A 52 3.43 -3.79 -10.40
C ALA A 52 3.70 -3.78 -8.88
N LEU A 53 4.95 -3.99 -8.46
CA LEU A 53 5.33 -3.94 -7.05
C LEU A 53 5.19 -2.53 -6.48
N ALA A 54 5.66 -1.51 -7.21
CA ALA A 54 5.53 -0.11 -6.84
C ALA A 54 4.06 0.29 -6.72
N GLU A 55 3.20 -0.15 -7.64
CA GLU A 55 1.75 0.07 -7.57
C GLU A 55 1.16 -0.54 -6.29
N GLN A 56 1.40 -1.83 -6.02
CA GLN A 56 0.85 -2.47 -4.81
C GLN A 56 1.36 -1.78 -3.53
N LEU A 57 2.63 -1.38 -3.50
CA LEU A 57 3.20 -0.64 -2.37
C LEU A 57 2.53 0.72 -2.19
N MET A 58 2.34 1.50 -3.26
CA MET A 58 1.69 2.81 -3.18
C MET A 58 0.21 2.74 -2.80
N PHE A 59 -0.49 1.66 -3.17
CA PHE A 59 -1.84 1.36 -2.69
C PHE A 59 -1.88 0.86 -1.24
N GLY A 60 -0.75 0.82 -0.57
CA GLY A 60 -0.65 0.49 0.84
C GLY A 60 -0.77 -1.00 1.15
N ARG A 61 -0.61 -1.89 0.16
CA ARG A 61 -0.76 -3.33 0.36
C ARG A 61 0.29 -3.86 1.35
N PRO A 62 -0.13 -4.67 2.34
CA PRO A 62 0.81 -5.28 3.27
C PRO A 62 1.62 -6.39 2.60
N LEU A 63 2.77 -6.76 3.19
CA LEU A 63 3.66 -7.78 2.66
C LEU A 63 2.96 -9.12 2.36
N GLY A 64 2.03 -9.54 3.23
CA GLY A 64 1.25 -10.78 3.01
C GLY A 64 0.26 -10.73 1.84
N ALA A 65 -0.10 -9.53 1.35
CA ALA A 65 -0.85 -9.40 0.11
C ALA A 65 0.09 -9.48 -1.11
N LEU A 66 1.32 -8.97 -0.99
CA LEU A 66 2.33 -9.06 -2.05
C LEU A 66 2.74 -10.51 -2.30
N THR A 67 2.95 -11.31 -1.26
CA THR A 67 3.28 -12.74 -1.41
C THR A 67 2.25 -13.49 -2.24
N ARG A 68 0.96 -13.22 -2.00
CA ARG A 68 -0.14 -13.81 -2.77
C ARG A 68 -0.23 -13.26 -4.19
N HIS A 69 0.00 -11.96 -4.37
CA HIS A 69 -0.11 -11.31 -5.66
C HIS A 69 1.01 -11.74 -6.63
N PHE A 70 2.23 -11.92 -6.12
CA PHE A 70 3.40 -12.31 -6.91
C PHE A 70 3.70 -13.81 -6.89
N ASP A 71 2.91 -14.59 -6.14
CA ASP A 71 3.12 -16.02 -5.90
C ASP A 71 4.54 -16.34 -5.40
N VAL A 72 4.95 -15.64 -4.33
CA VAL A 72 6.28 -15.78 -3.72
C VAL A 72 6.18 -15.87 -2.19
N ASP A 73 7.23 -16.42 -1.56
CA ASP A 73 7.36 -16.46 -0.11
C ASP A 73 7.68 -15.07 0.49
N ALA A 74 7.39 -14.90 1.78
CA ALA A 74 7.57 -13.62 2.48
C ALA A 74 9.01 -13.07 2.44
N PRO A 75 10.07 -13.89 2.62
CA PRO A 75 11.44 -13.45 2.41
C PRO A 75 11.70 -12.89 1.00
N THR A 76 11.22 -13.56 -0.04
CA THR A 76 11.38 -13.10 -1.43
C THR A 76 10.62 -11.80 -1.67
N ALA A 77 9.37 -11.69 -1.20
CA ALA A 77 8.60 -10.44 -1.30
C ALA A 77 9.32 -9.28 -0.58
N ALA A 78 9.89 -9.53 0.61
CA ALA A 78 10.63 -8.53 1.35
C ALA A 78 11.91 -8.11 0.62
N ARG A 79 12.62 -9.07 -0.01
CA ARG A 79 13.79 -8.78 -0.85
C ARG A 79 13.41 -7.91 -2.05
N MET A 80 12.34 -8.26 -2.77
CA MET A 80 11.85 -7.46 -3.89
C MET A 80 11.55 -6.01 -3.48
N CYS A 81 10.88 -5.80 -2.34
CA CYS A 81 10.65 -4.45 -1.82
C CYS A 81 11.95 -3.70 -1.53
N ARG A 82 12.95 -4.37 -0.93
CA ARG A 82 14.26 -3.77 -0.64
C ARG A 82 15.01 -3.41 -1.91
N GLU A 83 15.01 -4.27 -2.92
CA GLU A 83 15.65 -4.03 -4.21
C GLU A 83 15.05 -2.79 -4.89
N LEU A 84 13.71 -2.69 -4.91
CA LEU A 84 13.01 -1.51 -5.42
C LEU A 84 13.41 -0.23 -4.66
N PHE A 85 13.42 -0.29 -3.32
CA PHE A 85 13.80 0.85 -2.47
C PHE A 85 15.25 1.30 -2.69
N VAL A 86 16.18 0.36 -2.82
CA VAL A 86 17.58 0.65 -3.14
C VAL A 86 17.70 1.30 -4.53
N MET A 87 16.99 0.75 -5.52
CA MET A 87 17.02 1.27 -6.89
C MET A 87 16.51 2.72 -6.98
N THR A 88 15.42 3.02 -6.26
CA THR A 88 14.84 4.36 -6.27
C THR A 88 15.49 5.32 -5.25
N GLY A 89 16.37 4.82 -4.38
CA GLY A 89 16.92 5.57 -3.25
C GLY A 89 15.87 5.95 -2.20
N ALA A 90 14.78 5.19 -2.10
CA ALA A 90 13.69 5.46 -1.17
C ALA A 90 13.84 4.57 0.07
N ASP A 91 13.82 5.15 1.27
CA ASP A 91 13.95 4.38 2.53
C ASP A 91 12.67 3.63 2.95
N GLY A 92 11.66 3.60 2.09
CA GLY A 92 10.40 2.93 2.35
C GLY A 92 9.27 3.46 1.49
N ARG A 93 8.06 2.93 1.76
CA ARG A 93 6.84 3.22 1.00
C ARG A 93 6.52 4.72 0.93
N GLU A 94 6.62 5.42 2.06
CA GLU A 94 6.29 6.86 2.12
C GLU A 94 7.25 7.68 1.27
N LYS A 95 8.54 7.41 1.36
CA LYS A 95 9.55 8.09 0.54
C LYS A 95 9.44 7.75 -0.94
N LEU A 96 9.06 6.51 -1.27
CA LEU A 96 8.76 6.12 -2.64
C LEU A 96 7.58 6.93 -3.20
N PHE A 97 6.53 7.12 -2.41
CA PHE A 97 5.36 7.92 -2.79
C PHE A 97 5.71 9.41 -2.95
N GLU A 98 6.42 10.00 -1.98
CA GLU A 98 6.91 11.38 -2.08
C GLU A 98 7.80 11.60 -3.32
N LEU A 99 8.70 10.66 -3.62
CA LEU A 99 9.58 10.72 -4.77
C LEU A 99 8.78 10.72 -6.08
N ALA A 100 7.80 9.83 -6.19
CA ALA A 100 6.95 9.77 -7.38
C ALA A 100 6.12 11.06 -7.57
N LEU A 101 5.61 11.64 -6.48
CA LEU A 101 4.95 12.96 -6.52
C LEU A 101 5.88 14.06 -7.03
N ARG A 102 7.13 14.11 -6.54
CA ARG A 102 8.12 15.11 -6.98
C ARG A 102 8.43 14.96 -8.48
N LEU A 103 8.61 13.73 -8.95
CA LEU A 103 8.87 13.46 -10.37
C LEU A 103 7.68 13.87 -11.24
N SER A 104 6.45 13.61 -10.78
CA SER A 104 5.23 14.05 -11.48
C SER A 104 5.14 15.57 -11.58
N ALA A 105 5.51 16.29 -10.52
CA ALA A 105 5.49 17.76 -10.51
C ALA A 105 6.54 18.36 -11.46
N ILE A 106 7.74 17.78 -11.54
CA ILE A 106 8.82 18.25 -12.43
C ILE A 106 8.43 18.14 -13.91
N ARG A 107 7.64 17.12 -14.26
CA ARG A 107 7.26 16.82 -15.65
C ARG A 107 5.97 17.48 -16.12
N ALA A 108 5.21 18.06 -15.19
CA ALA A 108 4.02 18.84 -15.54
C ALA A 108 4.36 20.27 -16.04
N VAL A 109 5.65 20.61 -16.09
CA VAL A 109 6.24 21.87 -16.58
C VAL A 109 6.81 21.63 -17.98
#